data_AF-A0A4R3TJW3-F1
#
_entry.id   AF-A0A4R3TJW3-F1
#
_cell.length_a   1.000
_cell.length_b   1.000
_cell.length_c   1.000
_cell.angle_alpha   90.00
_cell.angle_beta   90.00
_cell.angle_gamma   90.00
#
_symmetry.space_group_name_H-M   'P 1'
#
loop_
_entity.id
_entity.type
_entity.pdbx_description
1 polymer ?
#
loop_
_entity_poly.entity_id
_entity_poly.type
_entity_poly.pdbx_seq_one_letter_code
_entity_poly.pdbx_strand_id
1 'polypeptide(L)'
;MKDECQIVQDLLPLVKDDVASEASIAFVQEHCRHCEECKKLLAQESITVNSQAIKKKLVKRLRIMMVGVICLMILFACSFSATQYQFHNFLLLPIIGALGYWLLKRYVFLLYLMIPIMHLLLEMIDASYQEALAPYTLIYWFFMSIGILIYVGYAYALRRENS
;
A
#
# COMPACT_ATOMS: atom_id res chain seq x y z
N MET A 1 19.72 -40.42 -18.70
CA MET A 1 19.40 -39.31 -17.78
C MET A 1 18.95 -38.07 -18.55
N LYS A 2 17.93 -38.16 -19.42
CA LYS A 2 17.35 -36.96 -20.08
C LYS A 2 16.29 -36.30 -19.21
N ASP A 3 15.47 -37.13 -18.56
CA ASP A 3 14.36 -36.69 -17.71
C ASP A 3 14.85 -35.87 -16.50
N GLU A 4 15.95 -36.30 -15.87
CA GLU A 4 16.56 -35.55 -14.75
C GLU A 4 17.13 -34.20 -15.18
N CYS A 5 17.74 -34.10 -16.37
CA CYS A 5 18.21 -32.81 -16.89
C CYS A 5 17.04 -31.83 -17.06
N GLN A 6 15.89 -32.31 -17.52
CA GLN A 6 14.70 -31.48 -17.73
C GLN A 6 14.16 -30.98 -16.39
N ILE A 7 14.08 -31.85 -15.38
CA ILE A 7 13.69 -31.48 -14.01
C ILE A 7 14.66 -30.43 -13.44
N VAL A 8 15.97 -30.63 -13.61
CA VAL A 8 16.98 -29.68 -13.14
C VAL A 8 16.85 -28.33 -13.84
N GLN A 9 16.65 -28.31 -15.17
CA GLN A 9 16.45 -27.08 -15.93
C GLN A 9 15.20 -26.30 -15.48
N ASP A 10 14.12 -27.00 -15.14
CA ASP A 10 12.91 -26.38 -14.59
C ASP A 10 13.14 -25.78 -13.19
N LEU A 11 14.01 -26.39 -12.38
CA LEU A 11 14.36 -25.92 -11.03
C LEU A 11 15.42 -24.81 -11.01
N LEU A 12 16.26 -24.70 -12.05
CA LEU A 12 17.35 -23.72 -12.12
C LEU A 12 16.92 -22.26 -11.84
N PRO A 13 15.80 -21.74 -12.40
CA PRO A 13 15.34 -20.39 -12.08
C PRO A 13 15.03 -20.19 -10.59
N LEU A 14 14.37 -21.17 -9.96
CA LEU A 14 14.00 -21.11 -8.54
C LEU A 14 15.22 -21.16 -7.61
N VAL A 15 16.23 -21.96 -7.98
CA VAL A 15 17.51 -22.04 -7.26
C VAL A 15 18.30 -20.73 -7.41
N LYS A 16 18.31 -20.13 -8.60
CA LYS A 16 18.97 -18.83 -8.84
C LYS A 16 18.28 -17.66 -8.11
N ASP A 17 16.97 -17.72 -7.95
CA ASP A 17 16.18 -16.70 -7.26
C ASP A 17 16.14 -16.89 -5.72
N ASP A 18 16.84 -17.89 -5.17
CA ASP A 18 16.90 -18.22 -3.73
C ASP A 18 15.51 -18.48 -3.09
N VAL A 19 14.60 -19.08 -3.87
CA VAL A 19 13.23 -19.42 -3.44
C VAL A 19 12.93 -20.92 -3.48
N ALA A 20 13.91 -21.74 -3.86
CA ALA A 20 13.79 -23.19 -3.88
C ALA A 20 13.94 -23.80 -2.48
N SER A 21 13.32 -24.97 -2.26
CA SER A 21 13.52 -25.74 -1.03
C SER A 21 14.95 -26.27 -0.92
N GLU A 22 15.44 -26.52 0.30
CA GLU A 22 16.77 -27.11 0.52
C GLU A 22 16.94 -28.44 -0.23
N ALA A 23 15.89 -29.27 -0.29
CA ALA A 23 15.88 -30.53 -1.02
C ALA A 23 16.07 -30.32 -2.53
N SER A 24 15.42 -29.30 -3.10
CA SER A 24 15.56 -28.94 -4.52
C SER A 24 16.96 -28.40 -4.84
N ILE A 25 17.54 -27.61 -3.92
CA ILE A 25 18.91 -27.09 -4.07
C ILE A 25 19.92 -28.24 -4.07
N ALA A 26 19.82 -29.16 -3.11
CA ALA A 26 20.71 -30.32 -3.02
C ALA A 26 20.61 -31.22 -4.27
N PHE A 27 19.39 -31.45 -4.77
CA PHE A 27 19.16 -32.22 -5.99
C PHE A 27 19.83 -31.61 -7.23
N VAL A 28 19.67 -30.29 -7.44
CA VAL A 28 20.30 -29.57 -8.55
C VAL A 28 21.82 -29.59 -8.43
N GLN A 29 22.37 -29.37 -7.23
CA GLN A 29 23.81 -29.39 -6.99
C GLN A 29 24.43 -30.77 -7.27
N GLU A 30 23.77 -31.84 -6.85
CA GLU A 30 24.25 -33.21 -7.06
C GLU A 30 24.25 -33.59 -8.55
N HIS A 31 23.19 -33.20 -9.29
CA HIS A 31 23.14 -33.42 -10.73
C HIS A 31 24.22 -32.62 -11.48
N CYS A 32 24.45 -31.36 -11.09
CA CYS A 32 25.48 -30.50 -11.69
C CYS A 32 26.93 -30.99 -11.47
N ARG A 33 27.18 -31.92 -10.54
CA ARG A 33 28.50 -32.58 -10.40
C ARG A 33 28.83 -33.50 -11.57
N HIS A 34 27.81 -34.06 -12.20
CA HIS A 34 27.94 -35.10 -13.22
C HIS A 34 27.48 -34.65 -14.60
N CYS A 35 26.74 -33.54 -14.70
CA CYS A 35 26.23 -32.98 -15.94
C CYS A 35 26.82 -31.58 -16.23
N GLU A 36 27.74 -31.51 -17.18
CA GLU A 36 28.38 -30.25 -17.61
C GLU A 36 27.42 -29.27 -18.30
N GLU A 37 26.36 -29.77 -18.95
CA GLU A 37 25.34 -28.92 -19.59
C GLU A 37 24.55 -28.14 -18.53
N CYS A 38 23.99 -28.84 -17.54
CA CYS A 38 23.26 -28.23 -16.43
C CYS A 38 24.16 -27.32 -15.58
N LYS A 39 25.43 -27.69 -15.40
CA LYS A 39 26.42 -26.86 -14.69
C LYS A 39 26.69 -25.54 -15.40
N LYS A 40 26.81 -25.55 -16.74
CA LYS A 40 26.94 -24.31 -17.54
C LYS A 40 25.69 -23.44 -17.42
N LEU A 41 24.51 -24.04 -17.50
CA LEU A 41 23.24 -23.32 -17.34
C LEU A 41 23.09 -22.71 -15.94
N LEU A 42 23.56 -23.39 -14.88
CA LEU A 42 23.60 -22.84 -13.53
C LEU A 42 24.57 -21.65 -13.41
N ALA A 43 25.75 -21.75 -14.01
CA ALA A 43 26.79 -20.71 -13.99
C ALA A 43 26.47 -19.50 -14.88
N GLN A 44 25.55 -19.64 -15.84
CA GLN A 44 25.10 -18.54 -16.68
C GLN A 44 24.39 -17.50 -15.82
N GLU A 45 24.91 -16.28 -15.79
CA GLU A 45 24.27 -15.16 -15.08
C GLU A 45 22.83 -15.04 -15.55
N SER A 46 21.88 -15.14 -14.60
CA SER A 46 20.50 -14.74 -14.87
C SER A 46 20.53 -13.27 -15.29
N ILE A 47 19.81 -12.92 -16.36
CA ILE A 47 19.47 -11.52 -16.63
C ILE A 47 18.70 -11.06 -15.39
N THR A 48 19.39 -10.38 -14.47
CA THR A 48 18.76 -9.80 -13.29
C THR A 48 17.92 -8.63 -13.79
N VAL A 49 16.71 -8.91 -14.25
CA VAL A 49 15.68 -7.88 -14.32
C VAL A 49 15.65 -7.27 -12.94
N ASN A 50 15.97 -5.97 -12.83
CA ASN A 50 16.07 -5.29 -11.55
C ASN A 50 14.67 -5.20 -10.91
N SER A 51 14.20 -6.33 -10.40
CA SER A 51 12.87 -6.58 -9.87
C SER A 51 12.65 -5.68 -8.66
N GLN A 52 13.70 -5.38 -7.90
CA GLN A 52 13.66 -4.41 -6.82
C GLN A 52 13.39 -2.98 -7.31
N ALA A 53 14.03 -2.52 -8.38
CA ALA A 53 13.76 -1.18 -8.95
C ALA A 53 12.35 -1.09 -9.56
N ILE A 54 11.88 -2.15 -10.21
CA ILE A 54 10.51 -2.22 -10.75
C ILE A 54 9.49 -2.19 -9.60
N LYS A 55 9.66 -3.02 -8.57
CA LYS A 55 8.82 -3.04 -7.35
C LYS A 55 8.78 -1.66 -6.69
N LYS A 56 9.94 -1.01 -6.49
CA LYS A 56 10.03 0.34 -5.90
C LYS A 56 9.27 1.39 -6.73
N LYS A 57 9.42 1.37 -8.06
CA LYS A 57 8.70 2.29 -8.97
C LYS A 57 7.19 2.05 -8.93
N LEU A 58 6.75 0.79 -8.93
CA LEU A 58 5.34 0.42 -8.86
C LEU A 58 4.71 0.86 -7.53
N VAL A 59 5.34 0.56 -6.40
CA VAL A 59 4.86 0.99 -5.07
C VAL A 59 4.79 2.51 -4.97
N LYS A 60 5.77 3.24 -5.51
CA LYS A 60 5.74 4.71 -5.54
C LYS A 60 4.55 5.22 -6.37
N ARG A 61 4.29 4.64 -7.54
CA ARG A 61 3.13 5.00 -8.39
C ARG A 61 1.80 4.72 -7.67
N LEU A 62 1.65 3.52 -7.10
CA LEU A 62 0.46 3.14 -6.33
C LEU A 62 0.24 4.11 -5.15
N ARG A 63 1.30 4.48 -4.43
CA ARG A 63 1.23 5.45 -3.33
C ARG A 63 0.73 6.82 -3.79
N ILE A 64 1.23 7.34 -4.91
CA ILE A 64 0.78 8.62 -5.48
C ILE A 64 -0.69 8.55 -5.90
N MET A 65 -1.11 7.47 -6.56
CA MET A 65 -2.52 7.27 -6.93
C MET A 65 -3.43 7.22 -5.70
N MET A 66 -3.02 6.52 -4.64
CA MET A 66 -3.77 6.47 -3.38
C MET A 66 -3.88 7.84 -2.69
N VAL A 67 -2.83 8.68 -2.75
CA VAL A 67 -2.93 10.07 -2.27
C VAL A 67 -3.98 10.84 -3.06
N GLY A 68 -4.01 10.70 -4.39
CA GLY A 68 -5.03 11.32 -5.23
C GLY A 68 -6.45 10.88 -4.87
N VAL A 69 -6.66 9.58 -4.61
CA VAL A 69 -7.95 9.04 -4.16
C VAL A 69 -8.35 9.62 -2.80
N ILE A 70 -7.42 9.76 -1.86
CA ILE A 70 -7.70 10.40 -0.55
C ILE A 70 -8.10 11.86 -0.73
N CYS A 71 -7.42 12.62 -1.59
CA CYS A 71 -7.81 14.00 -1.88
C CYS A 71 -9.23 14.08 -2.48
N LEU A 72 -9.57 13.15 -3.38
CA LEU A 72 -10.91 13.09 -3.96
C LEU A 72 -11.97 12.74 -2.90
N MET A 73 -11.69 11.79 -2.00
CA MET A 73 -12.59 11.45 -0.89
C MET A 73 -12.80 12.63 0.05
N ILE A 74 -11.75 13.41 0.35
CA ILE A 74 -11.85 14.62 1.17
C ILE A 74 -12.72 15.67 0.47
N LEU A 75 -12.53 15.87 -0.84
CA LEU A 75 -13.38 16.77 -1.61
C LEU A 75 -14.86 16.37 -1.48
N PHE A 76 -15.19 15.10 -1.74
CA PHE A 76 -16.56 14.58 -1.57
C PHE A 76 -17.09 14.77 -0.14
N ALA A 77 -16.28 14.46 0.87
CA ALA A 77 -16.68 14.61 2.27
C ALA A 77 -17.05 16.07 2.59
N CYS A 78 -16.23 17.02 2.13
CA CYS A 78 -16.48 18.46 2.32
C CYS A 78 -17.67 18.95 1.49
N SER A 79 -17.90 18.43 0.28
CA SER A 79 -19.08 18.78 -0.53
C SER A 79 -20.40 18.31 0.09
N PHE A 80 -20.37 17.30 0.97
CA PHE A 80 -21.56 16.85 1.69
C PHE A 80 -21.85 17.65 2.97
N SER A 81 -20.95 18.53 3.40
CA SER A 81 -21.13 19.38 4.59
C SER A 81 -22.40 20.23 4.45
N ALA A 82 -23.25 20.24 5.49
CA ALA A 82 -24.53 20.95 5.52
C ALA A 82 -25.55 20.53 4.45
N THR A 83 -25.39 19.34 3.84
CA THR A 83 -26.35 18.77 2.89
C THR A 83 -27.14 17.60 3.50
N GLN A 84 -28.17 17.15 2.79
CA GLN A 84 -28.93 15.94 3.15
C GLN A 84 -28.04 14.67 3.25
N TYR A 85 -26.87 14.69 2.60
CA TYR A 85 -25.95 13.56 2.52
C TYR A 85 -24.88 13.56 3.63
N GLN A 86 -24.88 14.52 4.55
CA GLN A 86 -23.84 14.69 5.57
C GLN A 86 -23.58 13.45 6.44
N PHE A 87 -24.58 12.57 6.63
CA PHE A 87 -24.43 11.35 7.44
C PHE A 87 -23.49 10.31 6.82
N HIS A 88 -23.23 10.37 5.50
CA HIS A 88 -22.24 9.49 4.86
C HIS A 88 -20.83 9.73 5.42
N ASN A 89 -20.57 10.94 5.94
CA ASN A 89 -19.29 11.30 6.51
C ASN A 89 -18.97 10.55 7.81
N PHE A 90 -19.96 9.97 8.49
CA PHE A 90 -19.74 9.10 9.66
C PHE A 90 -18.92 7.86 9.33
N LEU A 91 -19.05 7.32 8.10
CA LEU A 91 -18.25 6.19 7.64
C LEU A 91 -17.05 6.65 6.82
N LEU A 92 -17.23 7.66 5.97
CA LEU A 92 -16.20 8.12 5.04
C LEU A 92 -14.98 8.70 5.78
N LEU A 93 -15.18 9.50 6.83
CA LEU A 93 -14.09 10.20 7.53
C LEU A 93 -13.21 9.25 8.37
N PRO A 94 -13.75 8.27 9.12
CA PRO A 94 -12.90 7.27 9.76
C PRO A 94 -12.09 6.45 8.75
N ILE A 95 -12.67 6.13 7.58
CA ILE A 95 -11.94 5.43 6.51
C ILE A 95 -10.80 6.30 5.97
N ILE A 96 -11.06 7.59 5.70
CA ILE A 96 -10.02 8.55 5.29
C ILE A 96 -8.91 8.63 6.34
N GLY A 97 -9.26 8.71 7.64
CA GLY A 97 -8.30 8.74 8.74
C GLY A 97 -7.43 7.48 8.81
N ALA A 98 -8.05 6.30 8.75
CA ALA A 98 -7.36 5.01 8.81
C ALA A 98 -6.41 4.81 7.61
N LEU A 99 -6.93 5.00 6.38
CA LEU A 99 -6.14 4.88 5.15
C LEU A 99 -5.04 5.94 5.08
N GLY A 100 -5.38 7.17 5.48
CA GLY A 100 -4.46 8.29 5.57
C GLY A 100 -3.28 8.01 6.49
N TYR A 101 -3.54 7.51 7.70
CA TYR A 101 -2.47 7.15 8.63
C TYR A 101 -1.67 5.94 8.16
N TRP A 102 -2.32 4.94 7.55
CA TRP A 102 -1.61 3.82 6.94
C TRP A 102 -0.62 4.27 5.86
N LEU A 103 -1.03 5.24 5.03
CA LEU A 103 -0.25 5.71 3.88
C LEU A 103 0.82 6.76 4.24
N LEU A 104 0.45 7.77 5.03
CA LEU A 104 1.25 8.95 5.34
C LEU A 104 1.98 8.86 6.69
N LYS A 105 1.54 7.97 7.58
CA LYS A 105 2.12 7.76 8.92
C LYS A 105 2.31 9.08 9.67
N ARG A 106 3.57 9.50 9.89
CA ARG A 106 3.91 10.75 10.59
C ARG A 106 3.38 12.02 9.91
N TYR A 107 3.03 11.95 8.62
CA TYR A 107 2.50 13.07 7.85
C TYR A 107 0.96 13.13 7.84
N VAL A 108 0.27 12.31 8.66
CA VAL A 108 -1.20 12.31 8.75
C VAL A 108 -1.78 13.68 9.15
N PHE A 109 -1.00 14.51 9.87
CA PHE A 109 -1.40 15.87 10.23
C PHE A 109 -1.72 16.75 9.00
N LEU A 110 -1.15 16.44 7.83
CA LEU A 110 -1.47 17.14 6.59
C LEU A 110 -2.96 16.99 6.21
N LEU A 111 -3.59 15.86 6.56
CA LEU A 111 -5.01 15.65 6.29
C LEU A 111 -5.88 16.59 7.15
N TYR A 112 -5.48 16.82 8.40
CA TYR A 112 -6.18 17.77 9.28
C TYR A 112 -6.11 19.19 8.74
N LEU A 113 -4.97 19.60 8.18
CA LEU A 113 -4.81 20.90 7.53
C LEU A 113 -5.63 20.99 6.23
N MET A 114 -5.79 19.89 5.50
CA MET A 114 -6.50 19.89 4.23
C MET A 114 -8.01 20.10 4.37
N ILE A 115 -8.64 19.61 5.44
CA ILE A 115 -10.09 19.75 5.66
C ILE A 115 -10.56 21.21 5.68
N PRO A 116 -10.01 22.12 6.51
CA PRO A 116 -10.44 23.53 6.52
C PRO A 116 -10.06 24.26 5.23
N ILE A 117 -8.92 23.91 4.61
CA ILE A 117 -8.53 24.47 3.30
C ILE A 117 -9.59 24.13 2.25
N MET A 118 -10.07 22.89 2.22
CA MET A 118 -11.09 22.48 1.25
C MET A 118 -12.44 23.14 1.51
N HIS A 119 -12.83 23.34 2.78
CA HIS A 119 -14.05 24.10 3.10
C HIS A 119 -13.93 25.57 2.65
N LEU A 120 -12.79 26.22 2.88
CA LEU A 120 -12.53 27.58 2.39
C LEU A 120 -12.60 27.65 0.86
N LEU A 121 -12.02 26.67 0.16
CA LEU A 121 -12.11 26.61 -1.30
C LEU A 121 -13.55 26.42 -1.80
N LEU A 122 -14.35 25.60 -1.14
CA LEU A 122 -15.77 25.42 -1.50
C LEU A 122 -16.59 26.68 -1.21
N GLU A 123 -16.33 27.36 -0.10
CA GLU A 123 -16.95 28.65 0.24
C GLU A 123 -16.63 29.73 -0.82
N MET A 124 -15.40 29.75 -1.35
CA MET A 124 -15.04 30.63 -2.46
C MET A 124 -15.80 30.33 -3.76
N ILE A 125 -16.24 29.09 -3.94
CA ILE A 125 -16.99 28.65 -5.13
C ILE A 125 -18.49 28.92 -4.94
N ASP A 126 -19.02 28.66 -3.74
CA ASP A 126 -20.43 28.83 -3.41
C ASP A 126 -20.59 29.27 -1.95
N ALA A 127 -21.22 30.43 -1.76
CA ALA A 127 -21.47 31.00 -0.45
C ALA A 127 -22.41 30.14 0.42
N SER A 128 -23.10 29.15 -0.17
CA SER A 128 -23.90 28.18 0.58
C SER A 128 -23.10 27.38 1.62
N TYR A 129 -21.77 27.30 1.48
CA TYR A 129 -20.87 26.61 2.41
C TYR A 129 -20.36 27.49 3.57
N GLN A 130 -20.77 28.76 3.67
CA GLN A 130 -20.25 29.72 4.67
C GLN A 130 -20.43 29.26 6.13
N GLU A 131 -21.58 28.64 6.44
CA GLU A 131 -21.88 28.12 7.79
C GLU A 131 -21.20 26.76 8.08
N ALA A 132 -20.57 26.15 7.07
CA ALA A 132 -19.99 24.82 7.19
C ALA A 132 -18.57 24.83 7.80
N LEU A 133 -17.83 25.94 7.75
CA LEU A 133 -16.40 25.94 8.03
C LEU A 133 -16.05 25.50 9.46
N ALA A 134 -16.54 26.23 10.48
CA ALA A 134 -16.15 25.99 11.86
C ALA A 134 -16.73 24.70 12.48
N PRO A 135 -18.05 24.42 12.41
CA PRO A 135 -18.62 23.25 13.07
C PRO A 135 -18.20 21.93 12.39
N TYR A 136 -18.16 21.88 11.06
CA TYR A 136 -17.83 20.64 10.35
C TYR A 136 -16.33 20.32 10.41
N THR A 137 -15.44 21.31 10.43
CA THR A 137 -14.00 21.05 10.58
C THR A 137 -13.70 20.28 11.88
N LEU A 138 -14.27 20.72 13.01
CA LEU A 138 -14.08 20.05 14.30
C LEU A 138 -14.67 18.63 14.31
N ILE A 139 -15.88 18.48 13.79
CA ILE A 139 -16.54 17.16 13.65
C ILE A 139 -15.68 16.23 12.79
N TYR A 140 -15.11 16.75 11.70
CA TYR A 140 -14.36 15.93 10.75
C TYR A 140 -13.04 15.48 11.34
N TRP A 141 -12.35 16.36 12.06
CA TRP A 141 -11.16 16.01 12.82
C TRP A 141 -11.42 14.94 13.88
N PHE A 142 -12.56 15.02 14.57
CA PHE A 142 -12.96 14.01 15.55
C PHE A 142 -13.14 12.63 14.90
N PHE A 143 -13.92 12.54 13.81
CA PHE A 143 -14.13 11.27 13.11
C PHE A 143 -12.87 10.72 12.44
N MET A 144 -12.03 11.57 11.86
CA MET A 144 -10.72 11.14 11.36
C MET A 144 -9.84 10.57 12.48
N SER A 145 -9.84 11.21 13.65
CA SER A 145 -9.08 10.74 14.82
C SER A 145 -9.53 9.35 15.26
N ILE A 146 -10.84 9.10 15.27
CA ILE A 146 -11.42 7.77 15.54
C ILE A 146 -10.87 6.74 14.54
N GLY A 147 -10.88 7.06 13.24
CA GLY A 147 -10.34 6.19 12.20
C GLY A 147 -8.86 5.84 12.41
N ILE A 148 -8.05 6.83 12.81
CA ILE A 148 -6.64 6.62 13.14
C ILE A 148 -6.49 5.69 14.34
N LEU A 149 -7.25 5.92 15.42
CA LEU A 149 -7.22 5.10 16.62
C LEU A 149 -7.60 3.64 16.33
N ILE A 150 -8.63 3.42 15.51
CA ILE A 150 -9.04 2.08 15.05
C ILE A 150 -7.87 1.39 14.34
N TYR A 151 -7.24 2.07 13.38
CA TYR A 151 -6.10 1.50 12.66
C TYR A 151 -4.92 1.20 13.58
N VAL A 152 -4.59 2.11 14.51
CA VAL A 152 -3.49 1.92 15.47
C VAL A 152 -3.76 0.73 16.37
N GLY A 153 -4.99 0.60 16.90
CA GLY A 153 -5.40 -0.53 17.72
C GLY A 153 -5.29 -1.86 16.96
N TYR A 154 -5.77 -1.90 15.72
CA TYR A 154 -5.62 -3.06 14.84
C TYR A 154 -4.14 -3.42 14.58
N ALA A 155 -3.32 -2.43 14.24
CA ALA A 155 -1.89 -2.64 13.98
C ALA A 155 -1.12 -3.08 15.24
N TYR A 156 -1.54 -2.63 16.42
CA TYR A 156 -0.98 -3.07 17.70
C TYR A 156 -1.33 -4.52 18.00
N ALA A 157 -2.61 -4.90 17.83
CA ALA A 157 -3.07 -6.27 18.03
C ALA A 157 -2.32 -7.28 17.14
N LEU A 158 -2.17 -6.97 15.84
CA LEU A 158 -1.48 -7.84 14.89
C LEU A 158 0.02 -8.00 15.20
N ARG A 159 0.67 -6.95 15.71
CA ARG A 159 2.09 -7.04 16.14
C ARG A 159 2.25 -7.91 17.36
N ARG A 160 1.30 -7.87 18.29
CA ARG A 160 1.32 -8.68 19.52
C ARG A 160 1.17 -10.17 19.23
N GLU A 161 0.40 -10.54 18.22
CA GLU A 161 0.21 -11.95 17.83
C GLU A 161 1.45 -12.56 17.16
N ASN A 162 2.27 -11.73 16.50
CA ASN A 162 3.47 -12.16 15.78
C ASN A 162 4.77 -12.06 16.59
N SER A 163 4.73 -11.67 17.87
CA SER A 163 5.90 -11.53 18.77
C SER A 163 5.89 -12.64 19.81
#